data_AF-A0A0R2MKK0-F1
#
_entry.id   AF-A0A0R2MKK0-F1
#
_cell.length_a   1.000
_cell.length_b   1.000
_cell.length_c   1.000
_cell.angle_alpha   90.00
_cell.angle_beta   90.00
_cell.angle_gamma   90.00
#
_symmetry.space_group_name_H-M   'P 1'
#
loop_
_entity.id
_entity.type
_entity.pdbx_description
1 polymer ?
#
loop_
_entity_poly.entity_id
_entity_poly.type
_entity_poly.pdbx_seq_one_letter_code
_entity_poly.pdbx_strand_id
1 'polypeptide(L)'
;MDSKKKALKVITNDKKITKMNGTVDLDDIQITPPAHLLKNAQALWRILIPEIKKMGYLKRVDQSNLELYCTYYALYLDAEDELRDNGAYLRSKTGKPLNKAPQAIQLNDCVRNMKSLGYEMGFSFDAGLRQLTIAKPHEKKTKTPLKEVKFGADV
;
A
#
# COMPACT_ATOMS: atom_id res chain seq x y z
N MET A 1 15.69 -0.66 -70.74
CA MET A 1 15.18 0.20 -69.65
C MET A 1 14.06 -0.56 -68.97
N ASP A 2 14.40 -1.41 -67.99
CA ASP A 2 13.44 -2.29 -67.31
C ASP A 2 13.37 -1.93 -65.82
N SER A 3 12.38 -1.13 -65.46
CA SER A 3 12.13 -0.72 -64.07
C SER A 3 11.13 -1.69 -63.45
N LYS A 4 11.66 -2.74 -62.79
CA LYS A 4 10.87 -3.70 -61.99
C LYS A 4 10.23 -2.97 -60.80
N LYS A 5 8.93 -2.69 -60.89
CA LYS A 5 8.13 -2.18 -59.75
C LYS A 5 8.04 -3.27 -58.67
N LYS A 6 8.73 -3.06 -57.55
CA LYS A 6 8.67 -3.93 -56.37
C LYS A 6 7.33 -3.67 -55.65
N ALA A 7 6.45 -4.66 -55.62
CA ALA A 7 5.17 -4.56 -54.92
C ALA A 7 5.40 -4.43 -53.40
N LEU A 8 4.95 -3.31 -52.82
CA LEU A 8 4.92 -3.09 -51.38
C LEU A 8 3.86 -4.02 -50.77
N LYS A 9 4.29 -4.97 -49.94
CA LYS A 9 3.36 -5.75 -49.10
C LYS A 9 3.00 -4.91 -47.88
N VAL A 10 1.75 -4.47 -47.81
CA VAL A 10 1.18 -3.94 -46.57
C VAL A 10 1.10 -5.10 -45.59
N ILE A 11 1.94 -5.07 -44.55
CA ILE A 11 1.83 -6.00 -43.42
C ILE A 11 0.76 -5.40 -42.52
N THR A 12 -0.50 -5.74 -42.77
CA THR A 12 -1.58 -5.47 -41.81
C THR A 12 -1.37 -6.41 -40.65
N ASN A 13 -0.75 -5.93 -39.59
CA ASN A 13 -0.60 -6.68 -38.38
C ASN A 13 -1.95 -6.62 -37.67
N ASP A 14 -2.81 -7.61 -37.93
CA ASP A 14 -4.14 -7.76 -37.35
C ASP A 14 -4.02 -8.11 -35.85
N LYS A 15 -3.49 -7.18 -35.05
CA LYS A 15 -3.64 -7.24 -33.60
C LYS A 15 -5.12 -7.05 -33.32
N LYS A 16 -5.81 -8.17 -33.07
CA LYS A 16 -7.16 -8.23 -32.52
C LYS A 16 -7.32 -7.11 -31.48
N ILE A 17 -8.07 -6.08 -31.84
CA ILE A 17 -8.59 -5.10 -30.90
C ILE A 17 -9.64 -5.87 -30.09
N THR A 18 -9.20 -6.47 -28.99
CA THR A 18 -10.09 -7.14 -28.06
C THR A 18 -10.91 -6.07 -27.36
N LYS A 19 -12.18 -5.99 -27.76
CA LYS A 19 -13.35 -5.38 -27.11
C LYS A 19 -13.05 -4.70 -25.76
N MET A 20 -13.10 -3.36 -25.73
CA MET A 20 -13.17 -2.55 -24.51
C MET A 20 -14.55 -2.71 -23.85
N ASN A 21 -14.70 -3.73 -23.01
CA ASN A 21 -15.73 -3.75 -21.96
C ASN A 21 -15.06 -3.20 -20.70
N GLY A 22 -15.21 -1.89 -20.47
CA GLY A 22 -14.37 -1.08 -19.59
C GLY A 22 -14.61 -1.27 -18.09
N THR A 23 -14.06 -2.35 -17.52
CA THR A 23 -13.37 -2.27 -16.23
C THR A 23 -11.95 -2.75 -16.50
N VAL A 24 -10.99 -1.82 -16.61
CA VAL A 24 -9.57 -2.18 -16.74
C VAL A 24 -9.18 -2.85 -15.43
N ASP A 25 -9.12 -4.19 -15.43
CA ASP A 25 -8.61 -4.94 -14.30
C ASP A 25 -7.12 -4.59 -14.15
N LEU A 26 -6.79 -3.91 -13.07
CA LEU A 26 -5.41 -3.48 -12.82
C LEU A 26 -4.59 -4.69 -12.42
N ASP A 27 -3.40 -4.81 -12.99
CA ASP A 27 -2.45 -5.86 -12.66
C ASP A 27 -2.16 -5.90 -11.15
N ASP A 28 -1.96 -7.10 -10.62
CA ASP A 28 -1.51 -7.28 -9.24
C ASP A 28 -0.03 -6.88 -9.06
N ILE A 29 0.33 -6.58 -7.80
CA ILE A 29 1.71 -6.30 -7.41
C ILE A 29 2.58 -7.54 -7.64
N GLN A 30 3.82 -7.31 -8.08
CA GLN A 30 4.83 -8.35 -8.22
C GLN A 30 5.11 -9.07 -6.89
N ILE A 31 5.23 -10.39 -6.94
CA ILE A 31 5.52 -11.20 -5.75
C ILE A 31 6.99 -11.07 -5.35
N THR A 32 7.87 -11.13 -6.36
CA THR A 32 9.32 -11.07 -6.17
C THR A 32 9.74 -9.65 -5.82
N PRO A 33 10.60 -9.45 -4.81
CA PRO A 33 11.12 -8.13 -4.51
C PRO A 33 11.95 -7.59 -5.68
N PRO A 34 11.83 -6.30 -6.02
CA PRO A 34 12.67 -5.68 -7.04
C PRO A 34 14.16 -5.77 -6.68
N ALA A 35 14.98 -6.06 -7.69
CA ALA A 35 16.41 -6.32 -7.50
C ALA A 35 17.21 -5.09 -7.00
N HIS A 36 16.71 -3.88 -7.26
CA HIS A 36 17.36 -2.63 -6.85
C HIS A 36 17.17 -2.32 -5.36
N LEU A 37 16.26 -3.01 -4.66
CA LEU A 37 16.01 -2.78 -3.24
C LEU A 37 17.16 -3.28 -2.37
N LEU A 38 17.42 -2.57 -1.28
CA LEU A 38 18.33 -2.97 -0.20
C LEU A 38 17.92 -4.32 0.40
N LYS A 39 18.86 -5.08 0.96
CA LYS A 39 18.59 -6.42 1.52
C LYS A 39 17.47 -6.40 2.58
N ASN A 40 17.52 -5.44 3.50
CA ASN A 40 16.51 -5.25 4.54
C ASN A 40 15.14 -4.88 3.94
N ALA A 41 15.13 -4.07 2.88
CA ALA A 41 13.92 -3.70 2.16
C ALA A 41 13.29 -4.92 1.44
N GLN A 42 14.12 -5.75 0.80
CA GLN A 42 13.66 -7.00 0.17
C GLN A 42 13.11 -8.00 1.20
N ALA A 43 13.69 -8.04 2.40
CA ALA A 43 13.18 -8.88 3.48
C ALA A 43 11.78 -8.43 3.91
N LEU A 44 11.58 -7.12 4.12
CA LEU A 44 10.27 -6.55 4.43
C LEU A 44 9.25 -6.82 3.32
N TRP A 45 9.64 -6.64 2.06
CA TRP A 45 8.79 -6.90 0.90
C TRP A 45 8.21 -8.31 0.92
N ARG A 46 9.04 -9.32 1.20
CA ARG A 46 8.62 -10.74 1.27
C ARG A 46 7.61 -11.00 2.38
N ILE A 47 7.62 -10.19 3.43
CA ILE A 47 6.68 -10.28 4.56
C ILE A 47 5.36 -9.57 4.22
N LEU A 48 5.42 -8.37 3.63
CA LEU A 48 4.24 -7.54 3.37
C LEU A 48 3.38 -8.06 2.22
N ILE A 49 4.00 -8.48 1.12
CA ILE A 49 3.26 -8.86 -0.11
C ILE A 49 2.22 -9.97 0.11
N PRO A 50 2.51 -11.08 0.82
CA PRO A 50 1.51 -12.11 1.08
C PRO A 50 0.26 -11.56 1.78
N GLU A 51 0.42 -10.67 2.76
CA GLU A 51 -0.70 -10.06 3.49
C GLU A 51 -1.47 -9.06 2.62
N ILE A 52 -0.75 -8.25 1.84
CA ILE A 52 -1.36 -7.31 0.89
C ILE A 52 -2.21 -8.06 -0.16
N LYS A 53 -1.72 -9.19 -0.66
CA LYS A 53 -2.46 -10.01 -1.63
C LYS A 53 -3.71 -10.64 -1.04
N LYS A 54 -3.69 -11.04 0.25
CA LYS A 54 -4.91 -11.53 0.94
C LYS A 54 -5.98 -10.44 1.03
N MET A 55 -5.56 -9.18 1.24
CA MET A 55 -6.48 -8.05 1.33
C MET A 55 -6.96 -7.54 -0.05
N GLY A 56 -6.18 -7.76 -1.11
CA GLY A 56 -6.60 -7.59 -2.51
C GLY A 56 -6.78 -6.15 -3.01
N TYR A 57 -6.40 -5.16 -2.22
CA TYR A 57 -6.69 -3.75 -2.52
C TYR A 57 -5.56 -2.98 -3.21
N LEU A 58 -4.29 -3.34 -2.96
CA LEU A 58 -3.17 -2.69 -3.63
C LEU A 58 -2.93 -3.36 -4.97
N LYS A 59 -2.71 -2.54 -5.99
CA LYS A 59 -2.46 -2.98 -7.36
C LYS A 59 -1.07 -2.55 -7.80
N ARG A 60 -0.66 -2.96 -9.00
CA ARG A 60 0.66 -2.64 -9.57
C ARG A 60 0.94 -1.13 -9.60
N VAL A 61 -0.09 -0.29 -9.67
CA VAL A 61 0.04 1.17 -9.60
C VAL A 61 0.65 1.64 -8.26
N ASP A 62 0.38 0.92 -7.17
CA ASP A 62 0.87 1.26 -5.82
C ASP A 62 2.29 0.73 -5.56
N GLN A 63 2.87 0.01 -6.54
CA GLN A 63 4.14 -0.68 -6.37
C GLN A 63 5.28 0.28 -6.04
N SER A 64 5.35 1.45 -6.68
CA SER A 64 6.39 2.46 -6.40
C SER A 64 6.34 2.96 -4.96
N ASN A 65 5.14 3.14 -4.41
CA ASN A 65 4.95 3.61 -3.03
C ASN A 65 5.36 2.53 -2.03
N LEU A 66 5.06 1.26 -2.34
CA LEU A 66 5.49 0.12 -1.53
C LEU A 66 7.02 -0.08 -1.57
N GLU A 67 7.64 0.09 -2.74
CA GLU A 67 9.11 0.04 -2.90
C GLU A 67 9.78 1.13 -2.06
N LEU A 68 9.24 2.33 -2.09
CA LEU A 68 9.73 3.46 -1.31
C LEU A 68 9.56 3.23 0.20
N TYR A 69 8.41 2.68 0.62
CA TYR A 69 8.18 2.32 2.02
C TYR A 69 9.20 1.30 2.53
N CYS A 70 9.45 0.23 1.75
CA CYS A 70 10.44 -0.78 2.10
C CYS A 70 11.85 -0.20 2.18
N THR A 71 12.17 0.76 1.29
CA THR A 71 13.46 1.46 1.29
C THR A 71 13.64 2.31 2.55
N TYR A 72 12.64 3.10 2.94
CA TYR A 72 12.70 3.89 4.18
C TYR A 72 12.83 3.01 5.43
N TYR A 73 12.22 1.83 5.45
CA TYR A 73 12.40 0.88 6.55
C TYR A 73 13.84 0.36 6.64
N ALA A 74 14.47 0.05 5.51
CA ALA A 74 15.88 -0.35 5.50
C ALA A 74 16.78 0.78 6.02
N LEU A 75 16.58 2.01 5.53
CA LEU A 75 17.34 3.18 6.00
C LEU A 75 17.10 3.50 7.47
N TYR A 76 15.89 3.23 7.98
CA TYR A 76 15.57 3.36 9.39
C TYR A 76 16.41 2.40 10.25
N LEU A 77 16.52 1.13 9.84
CA LEU A 77 17.33 0.14 10.56
C LEU A 77 18.81 0.54 10.55
N ASP A 78 19.33 0.94 9.39
CA ASP A 78 20.72 1.38 9.26
C ASP A 78 21.01 2.60 10.15
N ALA A 79 20.09 3.58 10.17
CA ALA A 79 20.22 4.77 11.01
C ALA A 79 20.09 4.44 12.51
N GLU A 80 19.27 3.46 12.90
CA GLU A 80 19.13 3.01 14.28
C GLU A 80 20.41 2.32 14.77
N ASP A 81 21.02 1.48 13.93
CA ASP A 81 22.29 0.82 14.24
C ASP A 81 23.42 1.84 14.40
N GLU A 82 23.56 2.80 13.47
CA GLU A 82 24.56 3.85 13.61
C GLU A 82 24.32 4.76 14.83
N LEU A 83 23.06 5.00 15.20
CA LEU A 83 22.70 5.78 16.38
C LEU A 83 23.05 5.03 17.68
N ARG A 84 22.91 3.70 17.68
CA ARG A 84 23.31 2.83 18.80
C ARG A 84 24.81 2.89 19.03
N ASP A 85 25.60 2.92 17.96
CA ASP A 85 27.06 2.92 18.03
C ASP A 85 27.65 4.31 18.34
N ASN A 86 27.11 5.37 17.72
CA ASN A 86 27.69 6.73 17.78
C ASN A 86 26.97 7.67 18.75
N GLY A 87 25.75 7.35 19.15
CA GLY A 87 24.90 8.17 20.01
C GLY A 87 24.20 9.33 19.29
N ALA A 88 23.22 9.93 19.95
CA ALA A 88 22.28 10.88 19.33
C ALA A 88 22.80 12.33 19.15
N TYR A 89 23.95 12.67 19.73
CA TYR A 89 24.49 14.03 19.72
C TYR A 89 25.96 14.05 19.35
N LEU A 90 26.31 14.94 18.44
CA LEU A 90 27.71 15.26 18.14
C LEU A 90 28.31 15.99 19.34
N ARG A 91 29.41 15.45 19.87
CA ARG A 91 30.15 16.06 20.97
C ARG A 91 31.27 16.92 20.43
N SER A 92 31.38 18.15 20.93
CA SER A 92 32.56 18.99 20.70
C SER A 92 33.80 18.41 21.38
N LYS A 93 35.01 18.82 20.97
CA LYS A 93 36.27 18.49 21.67
C LYS A 93 36.24 18.89 23.16
N THR A 94 35.39 19.85 23.54
CA THR A 94 35.14 20.31 24.91
C THR A 94 34.00 19.57 25.63
N GLY A 95 33.45 18.49 25.06
CA GLY A 95 32.46 17.61 25.71
C GLY A 95 31.01 18.10 25.71
N LYS A 96 30.73 19.34 25.27
CA LYS A 96 29.37 19.87 25.14
C LYS A 96 28.68 19.30 23.88
N PRO A 97 27.40 18.90 23.94
CA PRO A 97 26.62 18.51 22.77
C PRO A 97 26.44 19.73 21.87
N LEU A 98 26.88 19.62 20.61
CA LEU A 98 26.85 20.73 19.66
C LEU A 98 25.56 20.68 18.83
N ASN A 99 25.32 19.55 18.17
CA ASN A 99 24.20 19.34 17.25
C ASN A 99 23.69 17.89 17.34
N LYS A 100 22.46 17.65 16.87
CA LYS A 100 21.96 16.29 16.67
C LYS A 100 22.83 15.55 15.66
N ALA A 101 23.06 14.26 15.89
CA ALA A 101 23.72 13.40 14.91
C ALA A 101 22.91 13.36 13.60
N PRO A 102 23.55 13.35 12.42
CA PRO A 102 22.84 13.28 11.14
C PRO A 102 21.95 12.04 11.05
N GLN A 103 22.37 10.93 11.65
CA GLN A 103 21.58 9.69 11.76
C GLN A 103 20.28 9.89 12.52
N ALA A 104 20.30 10.67 13.60
CA ALA A 104 19.09 10.98 14.37
C ALA A 104 18.10 11.82 13.54
N ILE A 105 18.60 12.67 12.65
CA ILE A 105 17.76 13.45 11.72
C ILE A 105 17.17 12.53 10.67
N GLN A 106 18.00 11.71 10.02
CA GLN A 106 17.59 10.72 9.02
C GLN A 106 16.55 9.75 9.57
N LEU A 107 16.73 9.26 10.80
CA LEU A 107 15.77 8.37 11.45
C LEU A 107 14.40 9.04 11.62
N ASN A 108 14.37 10.30 12.06
CA ASN A 108 13.11 11.05 12.17
C ASN A 108 12.42 11.24 10.81
N ASP A 109 13.19 11.53 9.76
CA ASP A 109 12.64 11.69 8.41
C ASP A 109 12.11 10.36 7.86
N CYS A 110 12.84 9.24 8.07
CA CYS A 110 12.37 7.91 7.70
C CYS A 110 11.04 7.58 8.41
N VAL A 111 10.95 7.82 9.73
CA VAL A 111 9.71 7.58 10.49
C VAL A 111 8.54 8.42 9.97
N ARG A 112 8.77 9.70 9.64
CA ARG A 112 7.73 10.58 9.08
C ARG A 112 7.26 10.08 7.71
N ASN A 113 8.19 9.76 6.81
CA ASN A 113 7.87 9.26 5.48
C ASN A 113 7.15 7.91 5.53
N MET A 114 7.62 6.99 6.39
CA MET A 114 6.95 5.71 6.61
C MET A 114 5.53 5.87 7.13
N LYS A 115 5.28 6.79 8.07
CA LYS A 115 3.92 7.07 8.55
C LYS A 115 3.02 7.60 7.43
N SER A 116 3.53 8.53 6.62
CA SER A 116 2.78 9.09 5.48
C SER A 116 2.43 8.02 4.45
N LEU A 117 3.44 7.28 3.98
CA LEU A 117 3.26 6.20 2.99
C LEU A 117 2.38 5.06 3.54
N GLY A 118 2.54 4.70 4.81
CA GLY A 118 1.70 3.70 5.46
C GLY A 118 0.24 4.15 5.61
N TYR A 119 -0.01 5.45 5.77
CA TYR A 119 -1.35 6.02 5.74
C TYR A 119 -1.95 5.96 4.33
N GLU A 120 -1.20 6.38 3.31
CA GLU A 120 -1.62 6.31 1.90
C GLU A 120 -1.97 4.88 1.46
N MET A 121 -1.18 3.90 1.89
CA MET A 121 -1.42 2.48 1.60
C MET A 121 -2.43 1.81 2.53
N GLY A 122 -3.06 2.53 3.47
CA GLY A 122 -4.09 1.95 4.34
C GLY A 122 -3.58 0.90 5.34
N PHE A 123 -2.30 0.95 5.74
CA PHE A 123 -1.73 0.08 6.79
C PHE A 123 -2.12 0.52 8.20
N SER A 124 -2.39 1.81 8.41
CA SER A 124 -2.88 2.33 9.69
C SER A 124 -4.33 1.91 9.91
N PHE A 125 -4.71 1.55 11.13
CA PHE A 125 -6.10 1.23 11.50
C PHE A 125 -7.08 2.36 11.12
N ASP A 126 -6.65 3.61 11.23
CA ASP A 126 -7.44 4.79 10.87
C ASP A 126 -7.61 4.96 9.34
N ALA A 127 -6.52 4.76 8.59
CA ALA A 127 -6.56 4.72 7.13
C ALA A 127 -7.32 3.49 6.59
N GLY A 128 -7.33 2.44 7.40
CA GLY A 128 -8.05 1.19 7.25
C GLY A 128 -9.44 1.19 7.89
N LEU A 129 -10.16 2.32 7.91
CA LEU A 129 -11.63 2.33 8.01
C LEU A 129 -12.29 1.70 6.75
N ARG A 130 -11.68 0.62 6.29
CA ARG A 130 -12.25 -0.43 5.48
C ARG A 130 -13.22 -1.18 6.37
N GLN A 131 -14.49 -0.86 6.19
CA GLN A 131 -15.54 -1.84 6.41
C GLN A 131 -15.53 -2.48 7.81
N LEU A 132 -15.30 -1.69 8.86
CA LEU A 132 -16.23 -1.78 9.98
C LEU A 132 -17.57 -1.31 9.43
N THR A 133 -18.20 -2.21 8.67
CA THR A 133 -19.58 -2.56 8.95
C THR A 133 -19.63 -2.70 10.47
N ILE A 134 -19.95 -1.60 11.13
CA ILE A 134 -20.84 -1.66 12.27
C ILE A 134 -21.99 -2.47 11.69
N ALA A 135 -21.95 -3.79 11.86
CA ALA A 135 -23.11 -4.61 11.68
C ALA A 135 -24.13 -3.86 12.51
N LYS A 136 -25.09 -3.20 11.84
CA LYS A 136 -26.16 -2.47 12.54
C LYS A 136 -26.56 -3.40 13.67
N PRO A 137 -26.51 -2.97 14.95
CA PRO A 137 -26.81 -3.86 16.05
C PRO A 137 -28.10 -4.54 15.67
N HIS A 138 -28.10 -5.88 15.56
CA HIS A 138 -29.25 -6.59 15.03
C HIS A 138 -30.46 -6.01 15.74
N GLU A 139 -31.43 -5.48 14.97
CA GLU A 139 -32.67 -5.07 15.61
C GLU A 139 -33.22 -6.34 16.23
N LYS A 140 -33.16 -6.43 17.56
CA LYS A 140 -33.87 -7.47 18.28
C LYS A 140 -35.30 -7.29 17.81
N LYS A 141 -35.81 -8.25 17.03
CA LYS A 141 -37.23 -8.33 16.73
C LYS A 141 -37.90 -8.60 18.07
N THR A 142 -38.31 -7.54 18.77
CA THR A 142 -39.27 -7.63 19.85
C THR A 142 -40.55 -8.09 19.18
N LYS A 143 -40.75 -9.40 19.09
CA LYS A 143 -42.08 -9.95 18.94
C LYS A 143 -42.78 -9.69 20.28
N THR A 144 -43.27 -8.48 20.47
CA THR A 144 -44.28 -8.23 21.49
C THR A 144 -45.52 -9.03 21.07
N PRO A 145 -46.02 -9.95 21.91
CA PRO A 145 -47.18 -10.78 21.58
C PRO A 145 -48.49 -10.00 21.77
N LEU A 146 -48.52 -8.71 21.43
CA LEU A 146 -49.73 -7.90 21.48
C LEU A 146 -50.49 -8.11 20.17
N LYS A 147 -51.18 -9.24 20.18
CA LYS A 147 -52.29 -9.62 19.29
C LYS A 147 -53.16 -8.40 19.03
N GLU A 148 -53.34 -8.05 17.75
CA GLU A 148 -54.40 -7.15 17.32
C GLU A 148 -55.74 -7.69 17.83
N VAL A 149 -56.25 -7.12 18.92
CA VAL A 149 -57.62 -7.34 19.36
C VAL A 149 -58.48 -6.37 18.56
N LYS A 150 -59.08 -6.87 17.48
CA LYS A 150 -60.20 -6.21 16.84
C LYS A 150 -61.39 -6.30 17.79
N PHE A 151 -61.56 -5.31 18.65
CA PHE A 151 -62.83 -5.09 19.33
C PHE A 151 -63.81 -4.45 18.33
N GLY A 152 -64.29 -5.28 17.40
CA GLY A 152 -65.52 -5.03 16.67
C GLY A 152 -66.56 -5.99 17.23
N ALA A 153 -67.42 -5.48 18.11
CA ALA A 153 -68.72 -6.08 18.38
C ALA A 153 -69.75 -5.10 17.87
N ASP A 154 -70.38 -5.50 16.78
CA ASP A 154 -71.66 -5.03 16.27
C ASP A 154 -72.73 -5.24 17.35
N VAL A 155 -73.31 -4.14 17.85
CA VAL A 155 -74.71 -3.97 18.29
C VAL A 155 -75.03 -2.48 18.42
#